data_AF-A0A6L2R712-F1
#
_entry.id   AF-A0A6L2R712-F1
#
_cell.length_a   1.000
_cell.length_b   1.000
_cell.length_c   1.000
_cell.angle_alpha   90.00
_cell.angle_beta   90.00
_cell.angle_gamma   90.00
#
_symmetry.space_group_name_H-M   'P 1'
#
loop_
_entity.id
_entity.type
_entity.pdbx_description
1 polymer ?
#
loop_
_entity_poly.entity_id
_entity_poly.type
_entity_poly.pdbx_seq_one_letter_code
_entity_poly.pdbx_strand_id
1 'polypeptide(L)'
;MPRVVGVLCLVLAVMATATAAVEAPRTPTELNWTSRPVLFSHQIHFGALGGDAATQCASCHHPVEGDIPYKTCATHDCHDNLDKRDTSPRSYYLAIHKNKKEKYWSCVSCHEQRAGEDVEAIKKMVGCNASVCHSF
;
A
#
# COMPACT_ATOMS: atom_id res chain seq x y z
N MET A 1 -25.52 31.39 -59.28
CA MET A 1 -24.57 30.50 -58.58
C MET A 1 -23.92 31.31 -57.47
N PRO A 2 -24.09 30.93 -56.20
CA PRO A 2 -22.92 30.52 -55.45
C PRO A 2 -23.21 29.31 -54.55
N ARG A 3 -22.33 28.30 -54.62
CA ARG A 3 -22.31 27.21 -53.65
C ARG A 3 -21.30 27.56 -52.57
N VAL A 4 -21.83 27.70 -51.35
CA VAL A 4 -21.11 27.84 -50.09
C VAL A 4 -20.28 26.56 -49.90
N VAL A 5 -18.95 26.67 -49.85
CA VAL A 5 -18.08 25.58 -49.37
C VAL A 5 -17.71 25.92 -47.94
N GLY A 6 -18.43 25.30 -47.01
CA GLY A 6 -18.22 25.42 -45.58
C GLY A 6 -16.92 24.75 -45.16
N VAL A 7 -16.11 25.47 -44.38
CA VAL A 7 -14.98 24.93 -43.64
C VAL A 7 -15.55 24.13 -42.46
N LEU A 8 -15.49 22.80 -42.56
CA LEU A 8 -15.86 21.90 -41.47
C LEU A 8 -14.66 21.77 -40.51
N CYS A 9 -14.56 22.66 -39.53
CA CYS A 9 -13.66 22.50 -38.39
C CYS A 9 -14.19 21.39 -37.47
N LEU A 10 -13.61 20.20 -37.56
CA LEU A 10 -13.84 19.11 -36.60
C LEU A 10 -13.07 19.44 -35.30
N VAL A 11 -13.77 20.01 -34.32
CA VAL A 11 -13.25 20.19 -32.97
C VAL A 11 -13.38 18.85 -32.23
N LEU A 12 -12.27 18.11 -32.11
CA LEU A 12 -12.20 16.97 -31.20
C LEU A 12 -12.19 17.51 -29.75
N ALA A 13 -13.34 17.42 -29.08
CA ALA A 13 -13.42 17.63 -27.65
C ALA A 13 -12.78 16.42 -26.94
N VAL A 14 -11.54 16.58 -26.48
CA VAL A 14 -10.92 15.64 -25.55
C VAL A 14 -11.58 15.83 -24.19
N MET A 15 -12.53 14.94 -23.87
CA MET A 15 -13.11 14.87 -22.53
C MET A 15 -12.06 14.26 -21.59
N ALA A 16 -11.25 15.11 -20.97
CA ALA A 16 -10.38 14.72 -19.88
C ALA A 16 -11.25 14.37 -18.67
N THR A 17 -11.54 13.09 -18.46
CA THR A 17 -12.13 12.63 -17.20
C THR A 17 -11.07 12.75 -16.12
N ALA A 18 -11.19 13.77 -15.27
CA ALA A 18 -10.41 13.85 -14.05
C ALA A 18 -10.76 12.64 -13.16
N THR A 19 -9.87 11.66 -13.10
CA THR A 19 -9.97 10.59 -12.11
C THR A 19 -9.65 11.20 -10.76
N ALA A 20 -10.62 11.21 -9.84
CA ALA A 20 -10.36 11.62 -8.47
C ALA A 20 -9.31 10.67 -7.89
N ALA A 21 -8.14 11.19 -7.55
CA ALA A 21 -7.10 10.42 -6.88
C ALA A 21 -7.61 10.02 -5.48
N VAL A 22 -7.45 8.75 -5.10
CA VAL A 22 -7.75 8.30 -3.73
C VAL A 22 -6.75 8.95 -2.79
N GLU A 23 -7.22 9.82 -1.90
CA GLU A 23 -6.38 10.40 -0.85
C GLU A 23 -6.14 9.37 0.27
N ALA A 24 -4.89 9.27 0.71
CA ALA A 24 -4.54 8.44 1.86
C ALA A 24 -5.08 9.06 3.17
N PRO A 25 -5.48 8.23 4.15
CA PRO A 25 -5.87 8.71 5.48
C PRO A 25 -4.81 9.61 6.11
N ARG A 26 -5.24 10.78 6.60
CA ARG A 26 -4.35 11.75 7.24
C ARG A 26 -4.03 11.40 8.69
N THR A 27 -4.90 10.64 9.36
CA THR A 27 -4.66 10.16 10.73
C THR A 27 -4.14 8.73 10.72
N PRO A 28 -3.44 8.28 11.78
CA PRO A 28 -3.12 6.86 11.93
C PRO A 28 -4.37 5.99 11.85
N THR A 29 -4.29 4.92 11.08
CA THR A 29 -5.31 3.89 10.94
C THR A 29 -4.97 2.72 11.84
N GLU A 30 -5.95 2.21 12.58
CA GLU A 30 -5.75 1.01 13.40
C GLU A 30 -5.89 -0.25 12.55
N LEU A 31 -4.87 -1.12 12.61
CA LEU A 31 -4.89 -2.47 12.06
C LEU A 31 -5.30 -3.44 13.17
N ASN A 32 -6.60 -3.59 13.39
CA ASN A 32 -7.18 -4.28 14.56
C ASN A 32 -7.84 -5.64 14.23
N TRP A 33 -7.29 -6.36 13.24
CA TRP A 33 -7.80 -7.68 12.85
C TRP A 33 -7.35 -8.82 13.77
N THR A 34 -6.44 -8.54 14.71
CA THR A 34 -5.94 -9.52 15.68
C THR A 34 -6.09 -8.96 17.09
N SER A 35 -5.83 -9.79 18.10
CA SER A 35 -5.78 -9.34 19.50
C SER A 35 -4.62 -8.37 19.80
N ARG A 36 -3.71 -8.12 18.85
CA ARG A 36 -2.59 -7.18 18.96
C ARG A 36 -2.71 -6.10 17.88
N PRO A 37 -3.51 -5.04 18.11
CA PRO A 37 -3.67 -3.97 17.15
C PRO A 37 -2.36 -3.19 16.94
N VAL A 38 -2.18 -2.64 15.73
CA VAL A 38 -1.05 -1.77 15.37
C VAL A 38 -1.57 -0.51 14.72
N LEU A 39 -1.01 0.65 15.07
CA LEU A 39 -1.31 1.91 14.41
C LEU A 39 -0.42 2.10 13.18
N PHE A 40 -1.03 2.28 12.01
CA PHE A 40 -0.35 2.55 10.75
C PHE A 40 -0.57 4.00 10.31
N SER A 41 0.50 4.75 10.05
CA SER A 41 0.41 6.15 9.58
C SER A 41 0.86 6.28 8.13
N HIS A 42 -0.02 6.67 7.21
CA HIS A 42 0.35 6.87 5.81
C HIS A 42 1.39 7.99 5.63
N GLN A 43 1.35 9.02 6.47
CA GLN A 43 2.21 10.20 6.33
C GLN A 43 3.72 9.87 6.42
N ILE A 44 4.08 8.89 7.25
CA ILE A 44 5.50 8.50 7.42
C ILE A 44 5.97 7.48 6.39
N HIS A 45 5.05 6.86 5.64
CA HIS A 45 5.36 5.90 4.59
C HIS A 45 5.37 6.55 3.20
N PHE A 46 4.79 7.74 3.06
CA PHE A 46 4.88 8.51 1.82
C PHE A 46 6.33 8.91 1.54
N GLY A 47 6.79 8.64 0.32
CA GLY A 47 8.15 8.87 -0.15
C GLY A 47 9.17 7.77 0.20
N ALA A 48 8.81 6.79 1.04
CA ALA A 48 9.77 5.85 1.62
C ALA A 48 10.46 4.94 0.59
N LEU A 49 9.80 4.66 -0.54
CA LEU A 49 10.28 3.73 -1.58
C LEU A 49 10.78 4.44 -2.85
N GLY A 50 10.75 5.77 -2.89
CA GLY A 50 10.99 6.55 -4.11
C GLY A 50 9.90 6.33 -5.19
N GLY A 51 10.07 6.92 -6.37
CA GLY A 51 9.10 6.83 -7.47
C GLY A 51 7.88 7.75 -7.32
N ASP A 52 6.90 7.62 -8.21
CA ASP A 52 5.65 8.37 -8.14
C ASP A 52 4.69 7.84 -7.06
N ALA A 53 3.65 8.62 -6.75
CA ALA A 53 2.69 8.25 -5.72
C ALA A 53 1.98 6.92 -6.02
N ALA A 54 1.67 6.63 -7.28
CA ALA A 54 0.98 5.40 -7.67
C ALA A 54 1.85 4.17 -7.39
N THR A 55 3.13 4.21 -7.75
CA THR A 55 4.12 3.16 -7.52
C THR A 55 4.31 2.90 -6.02
N GLN A 56 4.33 3.96 -5.22
CA GLN A 56 4.46 3.86 -3.78
C GLN A 56 3.19 3.26 -3.13
N CYS A 57 2.00 3.71 -3.53
CA CYS A 57 0.74 3.11 -3.09
C CYS A 57 0.68 1.61 -3.45
N ALA A 58 1.08 1.26 -4.68
CA ALA A 58 1.10 -0.11 -5.19
C ALA A 58 2.11 -1.03 -4.47
N SER A 59 2.98 -0.48 -3.63
CA SER A 59 3.90 -1.31 -2.82
C SER A 59 3.21 -1.98 -1.64
N CYS A 60 2.09 -1.41 -1.16
CA CYS A 60 1.26 -1.99 -0.09
C CYS A 60 -0.13 -2.35 -0.60
N HIS A 61 -0.80 -1.43 -1.30
CA HIS A 61 -2.03 -1.69 -2.06
C HIS A 61 -1.68 -2.33 -3.40
N HIS A 62 -1.09 -3.52 -3.34
CA HIS A 62 -0.52 -4.14 -4.52
C HIS A 62 -1.57 -4.52 -5.57
N PRO A 63 -1.21 -4.57 -6.86
CA PRO A 63 -2.16 -4.95 -7.88
C PRO A 63 -2.73 -6.35 -7.67
N VAL A 64 -4.03 -6.48 -7.87
CA VAL A 64 -4.79 -7.73 -7.93
C VAL A 64 -5.57 -7.71 -9.24
N GLU A 65 -5.29 -8.67 -10.12
CA GLU A 65 -5.92 -8.77 -11.45
C GLU A 65 -5.77 -7.51 -12.34
N GLY A 66 -4.75 -6.69 -12.08
CA GLY A 66 -4.44 -5.48 -12.85
C GLY A 66 -4.90 -4.18 -12.19
N ASP A 67 -5.76 -4.26 -11.17
CA ASP A 67 -6.25 -3.09 -10.43
C ASP A 67 -5.54 -2.94 -9.09
N ILE A 68 -5.45 -1.70 -8.58
CA ILE A 68 -4.95 -1.39 -7.23
C ILE A 68 -6.13 -1.33 -6.26
N PRO A 69 -6.37 -2.37 -5.43
CA PRO A 69 -7.44 -2.34 -4.46
C PRO A 69 -7.03 -1.52 -3.23
N TYR A 70 -7.72 -0.41 -3.00
CA TYR A 70 -7.64 0.34 -1.74
C TYR A 70 -8.51 -0.26 -0.63
N LYS A 71 -8.57 -1.60 -0.56
CA LYS A 71 -9.30 -2.35 0.48
C LYS A 71 -8.40 -2.62 1.68
N THR A 72 -8.97 -3.04 2.79
CA THR A 72 -8.20 -3.52 3.93
C THR A 72 -7.53 -4.85 3.60
N CYS A 73 -6.33 -5.09 4.13
CA CYS A 73 -5.54 -6.28 3.78
C CYS A 73 -6.26 -7.59 4.13
N ALA A 74 -7.03 -7.60 5.21
CA ALA A 74 -7.80 -8.73 5.72
C ALA A 74 -9.23 -8.82 5.16
N THR A 75 -9.51 -8.15 4.04
CA THR A 75 -10.77 -8.36 3.31
C THR A 75 -10.90 -9.84 2.93
N HIS A 76 -12.13 -10.37 2.97
CA HIS A 76 -12.40 -11.73 2.53
C HIS A 76 -11.76 -12.05 1.18
N ASP A 77 -11.13 -13.22 1.07
CA ASP A 77 -10.37 -13.69 -0.10
C ASP A 77 -9.06 -12.95 -0.40
N CYS A 78 -8.59 -12.09 0.51
CA CYS A 78 -7.26 -11.48 0.45
C CYS A 78 -6.32 -12.14 1.47
N HIS A 79 -5.78 -11.36 2.42
CA HIS A 79 -4.99 -11.87 3.54
C HIS A 79 -5.86 -12.06 4.77
N ASP A 80 -6.93 -12.86 4.65
CA ASP A 80 -7.98 -13.01 5.67
C ASP A 80 -7.77 -14.20 6.60
N ASN A 81 -6.72 -15.00 6.41
CA ASN A 81 -6.36 -16.03 7.38
C ASN A 81 -5.54 -15.44 8.51
N LEU A 82 -6.13 -15.42 9.70
CA LEU A 82 -5.55 -14.83 10.91
C LEU A 82 -4.75 -15.83 11.77
N ASP A 83 -4.66 -17.12 11.39
CA ASP A 83 -3.74 -18.04 12.06
C ASP A 83 -2.30 -17.64 11.73
N LYS A 84 -1.55 -17.21 12.77
CA LYS A 84 -0.14 -16.82 12.64
C LYS A 84 0.78 -17.92 12.11
N ARG A 85 0.32 -19.18 12.12
CA ARG A 85 1.05 -20.33 11.60
C ARG A 85 0.77 -20.60 10.13
N ASP A 86 -0.23 -19.93 9.53
CA ASP A 86 -0.52 -20.09 8.12
C ASP A 86 0.66 -19.61 7.26
N THR A 87 1.09 -20.47 6.34
CA THR A 87 2.16 -20.20 5.39
C THR A 87 1.66 -19.94 3.97
N SER A 88 0.34 -19.95 3.77
CA SER A 88 -0.29 -19.65 2.49
C SER A 88 -0.20 -18.15 2.13
N PRO A 89 -0.44 -17.79 0.86
CA PRO A 89 -0.57 -16.39 0.46
C PRO A 89 -1.71 -15.62 1.17
N ARG A 90 -2.71 -16.32 1.74
CA ARG A 90 -3.81 -15.70 2.50
C ARG A 90 -3.45 -15.36 3.94
N SER A 91 -2.26 -15.73 4.40
CA SER A 91 -1.80 -15.44 5.76
C SER A 91 -1.65 -13.93 5.98
N TYR A 92 -2.49 -13.37 6.85
CA TYR A 92 -2.37 -11.99 7.31
C TYR A 92 -1.03 -11.75 8.01
N TYR A 93 -0.61 -12.73 8.81
CA TYR A 93 0.63 -12.63 9.55
C TYR A 93 1.84 -12.55 8.62
N LEU A 94 1.92 -13.41 7.59
CA LEU A 94 3.05 -13.36 6.66
C LEU A 94 3.05 -12.12 5.77
N ALA A 95 1.87 -11.64 5.36
CA ALA A 95 1.77 -10.40 4.58
C ALA A 95 2.42 -9.21 5.30
N ILE A 96 2.44 -9.21 6.64
CA ILE A 96 3.02 -8.16 7.47
C ILE A 96 4.45 -8.49 7.95
N HIS A 97 4.69 -9.73 8.39
CA HIS A 97 5.88 -10.09 9.17
C HIS A 97 6.97 -10.84 8.41
N LYS A 98 6.74 -11.21 7.15
CA LYS A 98 7.78 -11.92 6.39
C LYS A 98 9.01 -11.04 6.23
N ASN A 99 10.15 -11.44 6.78
CA ASN A 99 11.37 -10.63 6.81
C ASN A 99 12.08 -10.51 5.44
N LYS A 100 11.79 -11.41 4.51
CA LYS A 100 12.29 -11.35 3.15
C LYS A 100 11.26 -10.76 2.20
N LYS A 101 11.67 -9.78 1.37
CA LYS A 101 10.86 -9.31 0.25
C LYS A 101 10.60 -10.46 -0.74
N GLU A 102 9.34 -10.69 -1.05
CA GLU A 102 8.91 -11.60 -2.12
C GLU A 102 8.42 -10.78 -3.31
N LYS A 103 7.22 -11.09 -3.83
CA LYS A 103 6.57 -10.29 -4.88
C LYS A 103 6.29 -8.85 -4.42
N TYR A 104 5.84 -8.69 -3.18
CA TYR A 104 5.51 -7.40 -2.57
C TYR A 104 6.24 -7.23 -1.24
N TRP A 105 6.33 -5.98 -0.78
CA TRP A 105 6.90 -5.67 0.53
C TRP A 105 5.93 -6.08 1.63
N SER A 106 6.45 -6.76 2.63
CA SER A 106 5.83 -6.77 3.96
C SER A 106 6.33 -5.57 4.76
N CYS A 107 5.67 -5.28 5.89
CA CYS A 107 6.13 -4.26 6.82
C CYS A 107 7.57 -4.55 7.29
N VAL A 108 7.81 -5.78 7.76
CA VAL A 108 9.09 -6.17 8.35
C VAL A 108 10.21 -6.21 7.31
N SER A 109 9.97 -6.73 6.10
CA SER A 109 11.02 -6.76 5.06
C SER A 109 11.46 -5.38 4.59
N CYS A 110 10.53 -4.43 4.46
CA CYS A 110 10.87 -3.05 4.13
C CYS A 110 11.60 -2.37 5.30
N HIS A 111 11.15 -2.60 6.53
CA HIS A 111 11.78 -2.03 7.71
C HIS A 111 13.18 -2.58 7.98
N GLU A 112 13.41 -3.87 7.74
CA GLU A 112 14.75 -4.49 7.79
C GLU A 112 15.66 -3.84 6.76
N GLN A 113 15.21 -3.69 5.50
CA GLN A 113 15.98 -3.00 4.48
C GLN A 113 16.29 -1.55 4.90
N ARG A 114 15.33 -0.84 5.49
CA ARG A 114 15.50 0.55 5.90
C ARG A 114 16.43 0.72 7.10
N ALA A 115 16.37 -0.22 8.05
CA ALA A 115 17.19 -0.23 9.25
C ALA A 115 18.65 -0.62 8.93
N GLY A 116 18.86 -1.52 7.98
CA GLY A 116 20.20 -2.01 7.65
C GLY A 116 20.87 -2.61 8.89
N GLU A 117 22.03 -2.09 9.26
CA GLU A 117 22.80 -2.53 10.43
C GLU A 117 22.62 -1.62 11.66
N ASP A 118 21.78 -0.58 11.57
CA ASP A 118 21.51 0.32 12.70
C ASP A 118 20.68 -0.41 13.78
N VAL A 119 21.35 -0.74 14.88
CA VAL A 119 20.78 -1.49 16.01
C VAL A 119 19.55 -0.80 16.61
N GLU A 120 19.55 0.53 16.70
CA GLU A 120 18.42 1.27 17.25
C GLU A 120 17.25 1.28 16.26
N ALA A 121 17.54 1.42 14.96
CA ALA A 121 16.54 1.30 13.91
C ALA A 121 15.91 -0.10 13.85
N ILE A 122 16.71 -1.17 13.99
CA ILE A 122 16.26 -2.56 14.08
C ILE A 122 15.34 -2.73 15.28
N LYS A 123 15.77 -2.32 16.47
CA LYS A 123 14.95 -2.40 17.69
C LYS A 123 13.62 -1.68 17.53
N LYS A 124 13.65 -0.48 16.95
CA LYS A 124 12.49 0.39 16.81
C LYS A 124 11.49 -0.09 15.76
N MET A 125 11.96 -0.59 14.61
CA MET A 125 11.10 -0.85 13.42
C MET A 125 10.87 -2.33 13.11
N VAL A 126 11.77 -3.22 13.55
CA VAL A 126 11.75 -4.66 13.26
C VAL A 126 11.44 -5.49 14.51
N GLY A 127 11.72 -4.94 15.71
CA GLY A 127 11.49 -5.61 16.98
C GLY A 127 10.06 -6.13 17.17
N CYS A 128 9.94 -7.35 17.68
CA CYS A 128 8.66 -8.01 17.95
C CYS A 128 7.92 -7.44 19.17
N ASN A 129 8.65 -6.75 20.06
CA ASN A 129 8.14 -6.11 21.27
C ASN A 129 8.90 -4.81 21.52
N ALA A 130 8.28 -3.89 22.26
CA ALA A 130 8.81 -2.55 22.54
C ALA A 130 9.26 -1.78 21.27
N SER A 131 8.61 -2.06 20.14
CA SER A 131 8.82 -1.40 18.86
C SER A 131 7.72 -0.38 18.59
N VAL A 132 7.86 0.41 17.53
CA VAL A 132 6.80 1.36 17.14
C VAL A 132 5.50 0.67 16.74
N CYS A 133 5.58 -0.60 16.32
CA CYS A 133 4.42 -1.40 15.95
C CYS A 133 3.81 -2.10 17.17
N HIS A 134 4.64 -2.76 17.98
CA HIS A 134 4.22 -3.53 19.15
C HIS A 134 4.80 -2.92 20.42
N SER A 135 4.26 -1.75 20.78
CA SER A 135 4.68 -0.97 21.94
C SER A 135 4.08 -1.45 23.27
N PHE A 136 3.07 -2.34 23.22
CA PHE A 136 2.35 -2.91 24.36
C PHE A 136 2.11 -4.42 24.18
#